data_AF-A0A8C3QJG5-F1
#
_entry.id   AF-A0A8C3QJG5-F1
#
_cell.length_a   1.000
_cell.length_b   1.000
_cell.length_c   1.000
_cell.angle_alpha   90.00
_cell.angle_beta   90.00
_cell.angle_gamma   90.00
#
_symmetry.space_group_name_H-M   'P 1'
#
loop_
_entity.id
_entity.type
_entity.pdbx_description
1 polymer ?
#
loop_
_entity_poly.entity_id
_entity_poly.type
_entity_poly.pdbx_seq_one_letter_code
_entity_poly.pdbx_strand_id
1 'polypeptide(L)'
;PFSPQYCLDHPRDLSLAQLCGVLVSFARLNFQPSSSEEFFSMVTSLELWGLDTHLLTDVVWALCVLQQPRGPLLGLVLGPDFHTRLRGDTSPRAQSWWLKLLQINATARLEAPGYQGPFLPPEALGGHRDGDGDRDKATPLQRGLREALPGALGGPDLVRCDVSTVHGWDIAG
;
A
#
# COMPACT_ATOMS: atom_id res chain seq x y z
N PRO A 1 -6.17 24.98 -11.85
CA PRO A 1 -4.80 24.46 -11.56
C PRO A 1 -4.78 23.93 -10.12
N PHE A 2 -4.37 22.68 -9.92
CA PHE A 2 -4.18 22.12 -8.58
C PHE A 2 -2.96 22.78 -7.96
N SER A 3 -3.16 23.54 -6.87
CA SER A 3 -2.06 24.09 -6.08
C SER A 3 -1.93 23.26 -4.80
N PRO A 4 -0.92 22.38 -4.69
CA PRO A 4 -0.74 21.54 -3.50
C PRO A 4 -0.57 22.40 -2.24
N GLN A 5 0.08 23.56 -2.36
CA GLN A 5 0.27 24.49 -1.25
C GLN A 5 -1.06 25.11 -0.79
N TYR A 6 -1.94 25.50 -1.72
CA TYR A 6 -3.24 26.07 -1.35
C TYR A 6 -4.09 25.09 -0.52
N CYS A 7 -4.08 23.80 -0.90
CA CYS A 7 -4.83 22.77 -0.18
C CYS A 7 -4.28 22.51 1.24
N LEU A 8 -2.97 22.71 1.45
CA LEU A 8 -2.33 22.60 2.76
C LEU A 8 -2.61 23.81 3.64
N ASP A 9 -2.71 24.99 3.03
CA ASP A 9 -2.95 26.25 3.74
C ASP A 9 -4.44 26.47 4.08
N HIS A 10 -5.36 25.90 3.29
CA HIS A 10 -6.82 26.06 3.45
C HIS A 10 -7.60 24.74 3.60
N PRO A 11 -7.15 23.76 4.42
CA PRO A 11 -7.78 22.44 4.47
C PRO A 11 -9.21 22.46 5.05
N ARG A 12 -9.57 23.49 5.83
CA ARG A 12 -10.93 23.67 6.37
C ARG A 12 -11.96 24.10 5.33
N ASP A 13 -11.51 24.66 4.22
CA ASP A 13 -12.37 25.13 3.14
C ASP A 13 -12.73 24.01 2.16
N LEU A 14 -12.12 22.83 2.34
CA LEU A 14 -12.29 21.66 1.49
C LEU A 14 -13.31 20.69 2.09
N SER A 15 -14.15 20.14 1.23
CA SER A 15 -15.02 19.01 1.59
C SER A 15 -14.19 17.74 1.88
N LEU A 16 -14.76 16.81 2.63
CA LEU A 16 -14.13 15.51 2.92
C LEU A 16 -13.68 14.78 1.65
N ALA A 17 -14.49 14.81 0.59
CA ALA A 17 -14.15 14.19 -0.70
C ALA A 17 -12.94 14.84 -1.35
N GLN A 18 -12.83 16.18 -1.30
CA GLN A 18 -11.68 16.90 -1.82
C GLN A 18 -10.42 16.59 -1.01
N LEU A 19 -10.51 16.55 0.32
CA LEU A 19 -9.39 16.20 1.19
C LEU A 19 -8.87 14.79 0.91
N CYS A 20 -9.77 13.80 0.78
CA CYS A 20 -9.40 12.44 0.38
C CYS A 20 -8.71 12.44 -0.99
N GLY A 21 -9.24 13.18 -1.97
CA GLY A 21 -8.66 13.31 -3.30
C GLY A 21 -7.25 13.92 -3.30
N VAL A 22 -7.04 14.97 -2.51
CA VAL A 22 -5.72 15.60 -2.33
C VAL A 22 -4.73 14.61 -1.72
N LEU A 23 -5.13 13.94 -0.64
CA LEU A 23 -4.29 12.96 0.07
C LEU A 23 -3.85 11.82 -0.86
N VAL A 24 -4.80 11.22 -1.59
CA VAL A 24 -4.52 10.15 -2.55
C VAL A 24 -3.62 10.65 -3.69
N SER A 25 -3.80 11.91 -4.11
CA SER A 25 -2.94 12.52 -5.13
C SER A 25 -1.50 12.70 -4.65
N PHE A 26 -1.30 13.13 -3.40
CA PHE A 26 0.04 13.22 -2.80
C PHE A 26 0.73 11.86 -2.75
N ALA A 27 0.03 10.81 -2.31
CA ALA A 27 0.59 9.47 -2.28
C ALA A 27 0.95 8.95 -3.69
N ARG A 28 0.09 9.16 -4.69
CA ARG A 28 0.38 8.76 -6.08
C ARG A 28 1.60 9.46 -6.67
N LEU A 29 1.85 10.70 -6.26
CA LEU A 29 3.00 11.49 -6.69
C LEU A 29 4.24 11.29 -5.79
N ASN A 30 4.12 10.48 -4.73
CA ASN A 30 5.09 10.40 -3.65
C ASN A 30 5.51 11.78 -3.12
N PHE A 31 4.58 12.73 -3.09
CA PHE A 31 4.82 14.10 -2.68
C PHE A 31 4.63 14.23 -1.16
N GLN A 32 5.72 14.46 -0.44
CA GLN A 32 5.70 14.73 1.00
C GLN A 32 5.73 16.23 1.25
N PRO A 33 4.65 16.84 1.77
CA PRO A 33 4.64 18.27 2.00
C PRO A 33 5.40 18.65 3.27
N SER A 34 6.27 19.66 3.17
CA SER A 34 7.20 20.07 4.24
C SER A 34 6.54 20.61 5.52
N SER A 35 5.30 21.06 5.44
CA SER A 35 4.52 21.66 6.55
C SER A 35 3.14 21.00 6.66
N SER A 36 3.11 19.67 6.71
CA SER A 36 1.88 18.87 6.59
C SER A 36 1.35 18.30 7.90
N GLU A 37 2.02 18.53 9.03
CA GLU A 37 1.61 17.96 10.32
C GLU A 37 0.19 18.40 10.72
N GLU A 38 -0.12 19.69 10.59
CA GLU A 38 -1.46 20.22 10.86
C GLU A 38 -2.51 19.63 9.91
N PHE A 39 -2.14 19.47 8.63
CA PHE A 39 -3.00 18.85 7.63
C PHE A 39 -3.33 17.39 7.99
N PHE A 40 -2.33 16.58 8.30
CA PHE A 40 -2.54 15.18 8.68
C PHE A 40 -3.27 15.05 10.01
N SER A 41 -2.95 15.92 10.99
CA SER A 41 -3.66 15.97 12.27
C SER A 41 -5.16 16.22 12.04
N MET A 42 -5.51 17.20 11.21
CA MET A 42 -6.90 17.47 10.82
C MET A 42 -7.51 16.28 10.07
N VAL A 43 -6.88 15.75 9.03
CA VAL A 43 -7.43 14.63 8.26
C VAL A 43 -7.76 13.44 9.16
N THR A 44 -6.98 13.24 10.22
CA THR A 44 -7.21 12.16 11.20
C THR A 44 -8.24 12.47 12.28
N SER A 45 -8.59 13.74 12.50
CA SER A 45 -9.73 14.11 13.34
C SER A 45 -11.06 13.99 12.58
N LEU A 46 -11.02 13.88 11.26
CA LEU A 46 -12.21 13.63 10.45
C LEU A 46 -12.74 12.22 10.64
N GLU A 47 -14.05 12.12 10.45
CA GLU A 47 -14.82 10.92 10.64
C GLU A 47 -14.72 10.01 9.40
N LEU A 48 -13.61 9.27 9.27
CA LEU A 48 -13.27 8.49 8.05
C LEU A 48 -13.95 7.11 7.95
N TRP A 49 -14.48 6.57 9.05
CA TRP A 49 -15.13 5.26 9.12
C TRP A 49 -16.41 5.11 8.28
N GLY A 50 -17.06 6.21 7.86
CA GLY A 50 -18.28 6.20 7.04
C GLY A 50 -18.03 6.26 5.53
N LEU A 51 -16.76 6.28 5.10
CA LEU A 51 -16.40 6.34 3.70
C LEU A 51 -16.72 5.02 2.98
N ASP A 52 -16.93 5.13 1.66
CA ASP A 52 -16.97 3.96 0.78
C ASP A 52 -15.74 3.08 0.97
N THR A 53 -15.91 1.76 0.87
CA THR A 53 -14.86 0.76 1.14
C THR A 53 -13.60 1.03 0.31
N HIS A 54 -13.77 1.43 -0.95
CA HIS A 54 -12.64 1.67 -1.85
C HIS A 54 -11.95 3.00 -1.56
N LEU A 55 -12.73 4.04 -1.28
CA LEU A 55 -12.18 5.34 -0.92
C LEU A 55 -11.43 5.27 0.42
N LEU A 56 -11.96 4.56 1.40
CA LEU A 56 -11.29 4.34 2.68
C LEU A 56 -9.98 3.56 2.48
N THR A 57 -9.98 2.52 1.65
CA THR A 57 -8.75 1.78 1.30
C THR A 57 -7.71 2.70 0.67
N ASP A 58 -8.11 3.56 -0.28
CA ASP A 58 -7.22 4.51 -0.95
C ASP A 58 -6.65 5.55 0.03
N VAL A 59 -7.46 6.04 0.97
CA VAL A 59 -7.02 6.99 2.02
C VAL A 59 -6.03 6.36 2.98
N VAL A 60 -6.31 5.16 3.49
CA VAL A 60 -5.40 4.48 4.43
C VAL A 60 -4.10 4.09 3.75
N TRP A 61 -4.17 3.63 2.49
CA TRP A 61 -2.99 3.42 1.67
C TRP A 61 -2.17 4.70 1.49
N ALA A 62 -2.83 5.83 1.20
CA ALA A 62 -2.15 7.09 1.03
C ALA A 62 -1.44 7.55 2.31
N LEU A 63 -2.06 7.38 3.48
CA LEU A 63 -1.42 7.63 4.77
C LEU A 63 -0.19 6.75 4.98
N CYS A 64 -0.22 5.47 4.56
CA CYS A 64 0.95 4.59 4.64
C CYS A 64 2.09 5.08 3.74
N VAL A 65 1.80 5.41 2.48
CA VAL A 65 2.82 5.95 1.54
C VAL A 65 3.43 7.25 2.05
N LEU A 66 2.61 8.12 2.64
CA LEU A 66 3.03 9.40 3.20
C LEU A 66 3.65 9.27 4.60
N GLN A 67 3.92 8.05 5.08
CA GLN A 67 4.56 7.78 6.37
C GLN A 67 3.78 8.35 7.56
N GLN A 68 2.45 8.31 7.48
CA GLN A 68 1.51 8.72 8.52
C GLN A 68 0.54 7.58 8.90
N PRO A 69 0.98 6.33 9.14
CA PRO A 69 0.09 5.24 9.49
C PRO A 69 -0.63 5.49 10.82
N ARG A 70 -1.92 5.15 10.90
CA ARG A 70 -2.73 5.34 12.11
C ARG A 70 -3.38 4.04 12.54
N GLY A 71 -3.04 3.56 13.74
CA GLY A 71 -3.50 2.28 14.28
C GLY A 71 -5.01 2.02 14.14
N PRO A 72 -5.90 2.95 14.54
CA PRO A 72 -7.35 2.75 14.40
C PRO A 72 -7.81 2.53 12.96
N LEU A 73 -7.24 3.28 12.01
CA LEU A 73 -7.59 3.16 10.59
C LEU A 73 -7.00 1.89 9.97
N LEU A 74 -5.77 1.51 10.37
CA LEU A 74 -5.17 0.23 9.99
C LEU A 74 -6.06 -0.93 10.46
N GLY A 75 -6.51 -0.91 11.72
CA GLY A 75 -7.35 -1.95 12.27
C GLY A 75 -8.70 -2.06 11.58
N LEU A 76 -9.26 -0.93 11.15
CA LEU A 76 -10.52 -0.90 10.39
C LEU A 76 -10.39 -1.62 9.04
N VAL A 77 -9.36 -1.31 8.24
CA VAL A 77 -9.23 -1.86 6.88
C VAL A 77 -8.60 -3.26 6.86
N LEU A 78 -7.80 -3.61 7.87
CA LEU A 78 -7.21 -4.95 8.01
C LEU A 78 -8.14 -5.93 8.74
N GLY A 79 -9.26 -5.44 9.30
CA GLY A 79 -10.26 -6.26 9.96
C GLY A 79 -10.91 -7.30 9.03
N PRO A 80 -11.37 -8.45 9.55
CA PRO A 80 -11.98 -9.54 8.79
C PRO A 80 -13.19 -9.09 7.97
N ASP A 81 -14.06 -8.28 8.56
CA ASP A 81 -15.28 -7.82 7.91
C ASP A 81 -14.99 -6.90 6.71
N PHE A 82 -13.83 -6.25 6.69
CA PHE A 82 -13.47 -5.30 5.65
C PHE A 82 -12.92 -6.00 4.40
N HIS A 83 -11.86 -6.80 4.57
CA HIS A 83 -11.19 -7.42 3.42
C HIS A 83 -11.98 -8.57 2.79
N THR A 84 -12.92 -9.19 3.52
CA THR A 84 -13.86 -10.16 2.94
C THR A 84 -14.79 -9.53 1.91
N ARG A 85 -15.18 -8.25 2.08
CA ARG A 85 -15.97 -7.50 1.07
C ARG A 85 -15.20 -7.23 -0.22
N LEU A 86 -13.87 -7.20 -0.13
CA LEU A 86 -12.98 -6.99 -1.27
C LEU A 86 -12.56 -8.30 -1.94
N ARG A 87 -12.98 -9.45 -1.40
CA ARG A 87 -12.63 -10.78 -1.90
C ARG A 87 -13.67 -11.26 -2.90
N GLY A 88 -13.22 -11.90 -4.00
CA GLY A 88 -14.09 -12.55 -4.99
C GLY A 88 -14.34 -11.75 -6.27
N ASP A 89 -13.95 -10.47 -6.33
CA ASP A 89 -13.90 -9.71 -7.57
C ASP A 89 -12.53 -9.87 -8.24
N THR A 90 -12.51 -10.34 -9.48
CA THR A 90 -11.30 -10.55 -10.29
C THR A 90 -11.00 -9.39 -11.24
N SER A 91 -11.77 -8.31 -11.18
CA SER A 91 -11.55 -7.13 -12.02
C SER A 91 -10.16 -6.51 -11.77
N PRO A 92 -9.55 -5.85 -12.77
CA PRO A 92 -8.28 -5.14 -12.58
C PRO A 92 -8.33 -4.11 -11.43
N ARG A 93 -9.52 -3.55 -11.20
CA ARG A 93 -9.78 -2.59 -10.13
C ARG A 93 -9.72 -3.28 -8.75
N ALA A 94 -10.33 -4.44 -8.61
CA ALA A 94 -10.25 -5.25 -7.39
C ALA A 94 -8.82 -5.71 -7.09
N GLN A 95 -8.07 -6.13 -8.12
CA GLN A 95 -6.65 -6.47 -7.96
C GLN A 95 -5.82 -5.27 -7.46
N SER A 96 -6.06 -4.07 -8.01
CA SER A 96 -5.38 -2.85 -7.57
C SER A 96 -5.65 -2.53 -6.09
N TRP A 97 -6.89 -2.71 -5.62
CA TRP A 97 -7.21 -2.51 -4.20
C TRP A 97 -6.63 -3.61 -3.31
N TRP A 98 -6.60 -4.84 -3.79
CA TRP A 98 -5.96 -5.92 -3.05
C TRP A 98 -4.47 -5.65 -2.83
N LEU A 99 -3.77 -5.18 -3.86
CA LEU A 99 -2.38 -4.74 -3.75
C LEU A 99 -2.21 -3.62 -2.71
N LYS A 100 -3.11 -2.64 -2.69
CA LYS A 100 -3.10 -1.58 -1.66
C LYS A 100 -3.30 -2.15 -0.26
N LEU A 101 -4.21 -3.11 -0.07
CA LEU A 101 -4.38 -3.79 1.22
C LEU A 101 -3.13 -4.56 1.65
N LEU A 102 -2.46 -5.25 0.73
CA LEU A 102 -1.19 -5.93 1.02
C LEU A 102 -0.11 -4.94 1.45
N GLN A 103 -0.04 -3.76 0.80
CA GLN A 103 0.87 -2.68 1.19
C GLN A 103 0.53 -2.13 2.57
N ILE A 104 -0.74 -1.87 2.86
CA ILE A 104 -1.18 -1.43 4.19
C ILE A 104 -0.81 -2.47 5.25
N ASN A 105 -1.03 -3.75 4.99
CA ASN A 105 -0.65 -4.83 5.91
C ASN A 105 0.87 -4.90 6.14
N ALA A 106 1.68 -4.65 5.11
CA ALA A 106 3.13 -4.59 5.23
C ALA A 106 3.56 -3.38 6.10
N THR A 107 3.04 -2.18 5.83
CA THR A 107 3.28 -0.99 6.66
C THR A 107 2.87 -1.24 8.11
N ALA A 108 1.71 -1.85 8.35
CA ALA A 108 1.24 -2.17 9.69
C ALA A 108 2.19 -3.10 10.46
N ARG A 109 2.91 -4.00 9.77
CA ARG A 109 3.85 -4.95 10.37
C ARG A 109 5.25 -4.40 10.56
N LEU A 110 5.69 -3.52 9.67
CA LEU A 110 7.09 -3.11 9.56
C LEU A 110 7.33 -1.65 9.97
N GLU A 111 6.34 -0.78 9.78
CA GLU A 111 6.48 0.68 9.85
C GLU A 111 5.53 1.34 10.86
N ALA A 112 4.67 0.57 11.55
CA ALA A 112 3.72 1.08 12.54
C ALA A 112 4.09 0.61 13.97
N PRO A 113 4.88 1.39 14.72
CA PRO A 113 5.28 1.02 16.07
C PRO A 113 4.07 0.82 17.00
N GLY A 114 4.07 -0.29 17.75
CA GLY A 114 3.04 -0.58 18.74
C GLY A 114 1.69 -1.03 18.18
N TYR A 115 1.53 -1.13 16.86
CA TYR A 115 0.34 -1.73 16.27
C TYR A 115 0.34 -3.25 16.48
N GLN A 116 -0.69 -3.76 17.14
CA GLN A 116 -0.79 -5.19 17.52
C GLN A 116 -1.74 -5.99 16.62
N GLY A 117 -2.34 -5.35 15.61
CA GLY A 117 -3.31 -5.96 14.72
C GLY A 117 -4.70 -5.31 14.81
N PRO A 118 -5.66 -5.80 14.01
CA PRO A 118 -5.59 -7.01 13.16
C PRO A 118 -4.62 -6.93 11.97
N PHE A 119 -4.24 -8.09 11.45
CA PHE A 119 -3.43 -8.24 10.22
C PHE A 119 -4.18 -9.11 9.22
N LEU A 120 -3.82 -9.00 7.94
CA LEU A 120 -4.35 -9.93 6.94
C LEU A 120 -3.89 -11.36 7.27
N PRO A 121 -4.81 -12.35 7.14
CA PRO A 121 -4.50 -13.74 7.44
C PRO A 121 -3.57 -14.34 6.36
N PRO A 122 -2.79 -15.38 6.65
CA PRO A 122 -1.84 -15.97 5.70
C PRO A 122 -2.47 -16.38 4.37
N GLU A 123 -3.73 -16.85 4.39
CA GLU A 123 -4.49 -17.27 3.21
C GLU A 123 -4.83 -16.09 2.29
N ALA A 124 -4.88 -14.87 2.84
CA ALA A 124 -5.03 -13.65 2.05
C ALA A 124 -3.70 -13.26 1.37
N LEU A 125 -2.57 -13.50 2.02
CA LEU A 125 -1.24 -13.16 1.49
C LEU A 125 -0.85 -14.02 0.27
N GLY A 126 -1.48 -15.19 0.09
CA GLY A 126 -1.23 -16.12 -1.03
C GLY A 126 -2.10 -15.89 -2.28
N GLY A 127 -2.90 -14.82 -2.33
CA GLY A 127 -4.05 -14.70 -3.25
C GLY A 127 -3.80 -14.00 -4.59
N HIS A 128 -2.78 -14.37 -5.37
CA HIS A 128 -2.83 -14.36 -6.85
C HIS A 128 -1.79 -15.33 -7.41
N ARG A 129 -1.70 -16.50 -6.78
CA ARG A 129 -0.88 -17.60 -7.30
C ARG A 129 -1.75 -18.36 -8.29
N ASP A 130 -1.57 -18.09 -9.58
CA ASP A 130 -1.52 -19.23 -10.48
C ASP A 130 -0.40 -20.11 -9.95
N GLY A 131 -0.79 -21.26 -9.41
CA GLY A 131 0.17 -22.30 -9.08
C GLY A 131 0.93 -22.65 -10.35
N ASP A 132 2.23 -22.82 -10.23
CA ASP A 132 3.03 -23.51 -11.24
C ASP A 132 2.93 -22.93 -12.66
N GLY A 133 3.40 -21.70 -12.79
CA GLY A 133 3.69 -21.03 -14.04
C GLY A 133 4.04 -19.63 -13.62
N ASP A 134 5.32 -19.24 -13.60
CA ASP A 134 5.86 -18.62 -14.79
C ASP A 134 7.31 -18.18 -14.58
N ARG A 135 8.24 -19.13 -14.52
CA ARG A 135 9.68 -18.77 -14.61
C ARG A 135 10.03 -18.12 -15.96
N ASP A 136 9.12 -18.18 -16.96
CA ASP A 136 9.34 -17.76 -18.34
C ASP A 136 8.83 -16.34 -18.69
N LYS A 137 7.91 -15.73 -17.93
CA LYS A 137 7.55 -14.28 -18.08
C LYS A 137 8.37 -13.37 -17.18
N ALA A 138 9.62 -13.72 -16.89
CA ALA A 138 10.56 -12.72 -16.38
C ALA A 138 10.68 -11.58 -17.41
N THR A 139 10.37 -10.36 -16.97
CA THR A 139 10.52 -9.17 -17.81
C THR A 139 11.98 -9.02 -18.28
N PRO A 140 12.24 -8.32 -19.40
CA PRO A 140 13.61 -8.12 -19.87
C PRO A 140 14.54 -7.51 -18.80
N LEU A 141 14.02 -6.62 -17.96
CA LEU A 141 14.76 -6.02 -16.86
C LEU A 141 15.09 -7.05 -15.77
N GLN A 142 14.12 -7.87 -15.34
CA GLN A 142 14.36 -8.94 -14.36
C GLN A 142 15.42 -9.91 -14.88
N ARG A 143 15.31 -10.34 -16.15
CA ARG A 143 16.31 -11.23 -16.76
C ARG A 143 17.72 -10.62 -16.76
N GLY A 144 17.84 -9.36 -17.17
CA GLY A 144 19.12 -8.65 -17.15
C GLY A 144 19.69 -8.51 -15.73
N LEU A 145 18.84 -8.30 -14.73
CA LEU A 145 19.27 -8.22 -13.33
C LEU A 145 19.77 -9.57 -12.80
N ARG A 146 19.06 -10.68 -13.10
CA ARG A 146 19.48 -12.05 -12.75
C ARG A 146 20.83 -12.42 -13.34
N GLU A 147 21.12 -11.96 -14.55
CA GLU A 147 22.39 -12.22 -15.22
C GLU A 147 23.54 -11.38 -14.62
N ALA A 148 23.27 -10.14 -14.23
CA ALA A 148 24.30 -9.23 -13.71
C ALA A 148 24.65 -9.44 -12.22
N LEU A 149 23.66 -9.82 -11.39
CA LEU A 149 23.83 -9.95 -9.94
C LEU A 149 24.93 -10.94 -9.51
N PRO A 150 25.04 -12.16 -10.09
CA PRO A 150 26.10 -13.11 -9.73
C PRO A 150 27.51 -12.54 -9.92
N GLY A 151 27.72 -11.77 -11.00
CA GLY A 151 29.00 -11.12 -11.28
C GLY A 151 29.35 -10.02 -10.26
N ALA A 152 28.35 -9.22 -9.86
CA ALA A 152 28.52 -8.16 -8.87
C ALA A 152 28.75 -8.70 -7.44
N LEU A 153 28.13 -9.84 -7.10
CA LEU A 153 28.18 -10.43 -5.77
C LEU A 153 29.31 -11.45 -5.59
N GLY A 154 30.05 -11.76 -6.66
CA GLY A 154 31.22 -12.65 -6.62
C GLY A 154 30.89 -14.15 -6.71
N GLY A 155 29.68 -14.50 -7.18
CA GLY A 155 29.31 -15.89 -7.45
C GLY A 155 27.79 -16.12 -7.49
N PRO A 156 27.32 -17.15 -8.23
CA PRO A 156 25.89 -17.47 -8.34
C PRO A 156 25.28 -17.97 -7.02
N ASP A 157 26.07 -18.59 -6.14
CA ASP A 157 25.60 -19.16 -4.87
C ASP A 157 25.17 -18.10 -3.84
N LEU A 158 25.55 -16.84 -4.08
CA LEU A 158 25.22 -15.70 -3.23
C LEU A 158 23.93 -14.99 -3.67
N VAL A 159 23.31 -15.45 -4.76
CA VAL A 159 22.09 -14.86 -5.31
C VAL A 159 20.91 -15.81 -5.11
N ARG A 160 19.84 -15.30 -4.49
CA ARG A 160 18.53 -15.98 -4.46
C ARG A 160 17.50 -15.09 -5.12
N CYS A 161 17.05 -15.52 -6.29
CA CYS A 161 15.96 -14.88 -7.03
C CYS A 161 14.63 -15.59 -6.71
N ASP A 162 13.52 -14.89 -6.92
CA ASP A 162 12.16 -15.44 -6.79
C ASP A 162 11.84 -15.94 -5.39
N VAL A 163 12.21 -15.15 -4.38
CA VAL A 163 11.97 -15.47 -2.97
C VAL A 163 10.60 -14.95 -2.55
N SER A 164 9.67 -15.85 -2.27
CA SER A 164 8.41 -15.49 -1.58
C SER A 164 8.69 -15.06 -0.15
N THR A 165 8.22 -13.88 0.20
CA THR A 165 8.26 -13.33 1.56
C THR A 165 7.04 -13.75 2.37
N VAL A 166 7.17 -13.77 3.70
CA VAL A 166 6.05 -13.99 4.63
C VAL A 166 5.00 -12.87 4.63
N HIS A 167 5.21 -11.83 3.82
CA HIS A 167 4.35 -10.64 3.72
C HIS A 167 3.51 -10.61 2.43
N GLY A 168 3.56 -11.68 1.62
CA GLY A 168 2.76 -11.80 0.39
C GLY A 168 3.41 -11.20 -0.86
N TRP A 169 4.71 -10.88 -0.79
CA TRP A 169 5.49 -10.38 -1.94
C TRP A 169 6.49 -11.41 -2.41
N ASP A 170 6.72 -11.48 -3.72
CA ASP A 170 7.85 -12.18 -4.30
C ASP A 170 8.95 -11.17 -4.61
N ILE A 171 10.14 -11.41 -4.07
CA ILE A 171 11.33 -10.63 -4.42
C ILE A 171 11.79 -11.16 -5.77
N ALA A 172 11.41 -10.45 -6.83
CA ALA A 172 11.97 -10.69 -8.15
C ALA A 172 13.48 -10.40 -8.11
N GLY A 173 14.27 -11.38 -8.54
CA GLY A 173 15.66 -11.17 -8.93
C GLY A 173 15.75 -10.86 -10.42
#